data_AF-A0A7C2ZQF8-F1
#
_entry.id   AF-A0A7C2ZQF8-F1
#
_cell.length_a   1.000
_cell.length_b   1.000
_cell.length_c   1.000
_cell.angle_alpha   90.00
_cell.angle_beta   90.00
_cell.angle_gamma   90.00
#
_symmetry.space_group_name_H-M   'P 1'
#
loop_
_entity.id
_entity.type
_entity.pdbx_description
1 polymer ?
#
loop_
_entity_poly.entity_id
_entity_poly.type
_entity_poly.pdbx_seq_one_letter_code
_entity_poly.pdbx_strand_id
1 'polypeptide(L)'
;MKTYAVVYLFSMLLSVIITPIVIRLGRKFALLDAIGIRKVHNRPVPRIGGVVIVLSALVLILAALFLNNGVGLAFRNVRLQVIALLATSIVMFITGLLDDIIGLRARTKLLVQILAAVVLCSCGIQISSFALGDWYTVEFGLLSWPITIFWIVGITNAVNLIDG
;
A
#
# COMPACT_ATOMS: atom_id res chain seq x y z
N MET A 1 -18.83 13.00 -4.66
CA MET A 1 -18.24 12.65 -5.99
C MET A 1 -17.15 13.62 -6.42
N LYS A 2 -17.36 14.96 -6.42
CA LYS A 2 -16.35 15.94 -6.84
C LYS A 2 -14.98 15.78 -6.16
N THR A 3 -14.95 15.64 -4.83
CA THR A 3 -13.68 15.48 -4.08
C THR A 3 -12.92 14.22 -4.49
N TYR A 4 -13.60 13.09 -4.68
CA TYR A 4 -12.97 11.84 -5.12
C TYR A 4 -12.36 11.97 -6.51
N ALA A 5 -13.07 12.61 -7.45
CA ALA A 5 -12.56 12.86 -8.80
C ALA A 5 -11.33 13.78 -8.78
N VAL A 6 -11.34 14.83 -7.95
CA VAL A 6 -10.18 15.72 -7.77
C VAL A 6 -9.00 14.95 -7.20
N VAL A 7 -9.18 14.20 -6.11
CA VAL A 7 -8.10 13.39 -5.50
C VAL A 7 -7.51 12.41 -6.52
N TYR A 8 -8.36 11.72 -7.29
CA TYR A 8 -7.93 10.81 -8.35
C TYR A 8 -7.10 11.52 -9.42
N LEU A 9 -7.65 12.56 -10.05
CA LEU A 9 -6.98 13.27 -11.15
C LEU A 9 -5.66 13.91 -10.70
N PHE A 10 -5.61 14.49 -9.51
CA PHE A 10 -4.38 15.06 -8.98
C PHE A 10 -3.35 13.99 -8.60
N SER A 11 -3.78 12.85 -8.06
CA SER A 11 -2.87 11.72 -7.78
C SER A 11 -2.26 11.15 -9.07
N MET A 12 -3.06 11.07 -10.14
CA MET A 12 -2.60 10.66 -11.48
C MET A 12 -1.60 11.68 -12.04
N LEU A 13 -1.93 12.96 -12.00
CA LEU A 13 -1.05 14.04 -12.48
C LEU A 13 0.29 14.04 -11.71
N LEU A 14 0.23 13.93 -10.39
CA LEU A 14 1.41 13.89 -9.53
C LEU A 14 2.28 12.67 -9.85
N SER A 15 1.67 11.50 -10.08
CA SER A 15 2.38 10.30 -10.51
C SER A 15 3.12 10.51 -11.83
N VAL A 16 2.47 11.11 -12.85
CA VAL A 16 3.10 11.42 -14.14
C VAL A 16 4.29 12.38 -13.98
N ILE A 17 4.19 13.37 -13.09
CA ILE A 17 5.26 14.35 -12.84
C ILE A 17 6.43 13.74 -12.06
N ILE A 18 6.14 12.91 -11.05
CA ILE A 18 7.17 12.30 -10.19
C ILE A 18 7.91 11.17 -10.92
N THR A 19 7.23 10.44 -11.81
CA THR A 19 7.81 9.31 -12.57
C THR A 19 9.16 9.62 -13.22
N PRO A 20 9.33 10.67 -14.07
CA PRO A 20 10.62 10.96 -14.69
C PRO A 20 11.71 11.32 -13.67
N ILE A 21 11.35 11.91 -12.54
CA ILE A 21 12.30 12.23 -11.46
C ILE A 21 12.81 10.94 -10.83
N VAL A 22 11.90 10.02 -10.47
CA VAL A 22 12.23 8.71 -9.91
C VAL A 22 13.06 7.88 -10.89
N ILE A 23 12.76 7.93 -12.19
CA ILE A 23 13.57 7.26 -13.22
C ILE A 23 15.01 7.78 -13.23
N ARG A 24 15.19 9.11 -13.20
CA ARG A 24 16.54 9.73 -13.17
C ARG A 24 17.29 9.35 -11.89
N LEU A 25 16.63 9.37 -10.74
CA LEU A 25 17.25 8.98 -9.46
C LEU A 25 17.62 7.49 -9.45
N GLY A 26 16.75 6.61 -9.94
CA GLY A 26 17.03 5.18 -10.03
C GLY A 26 18.25 4.88 -10.91
N ARG A 27 18.41 5.60 -12.02
CA ARG A 27 19.63 5.53 -12.85
C ARG A 27 20.86 6.08 -12.13
N LYS A 28 20.74 7.22 -11.45
CA LYS A 28 21.85 7.87 -10.73
C LYS A 28 22.40 7.00 -9.59
N PHE A 29 21.52 6.31 -8.87
CA PHE A 29 21.89 5.44 -7.75
C PHE A 29 22.09 3.97 -8.14
N ALA A 30 22.12 3.66 -9.45
CA ALA A 30 22.24 2.30 -9.96
C ALA A 30 21.21 1.30 -9.38
N LEU A 31 20.02 1.79 -9.02
CA LEU A 31 18.89 0.98 -8.54
C LEU A 31 18.13 0.40 -9.74
N LEU A 32 18.86 -0.34 -10.57
CA LEU A 32 18.42 -0.84 -11.85
C LEU A 32 18.12 -2.32 -11.79
N ASP A 33 17.10 -2.70 -12.53
CA ASP A 33 16.74 -4.08 -12.74
C ASP A 33 17.60 -4.69 -13.84
N ALA A 34 18.32 -5.76 -13.51
CA ALA A 34 19.12 -6.49 -14.47
C ALA A 34 18.23 -7.24 -15.47
N ILE A 35 18.73 -7.37 -16.71
CA ILE A 35 18.07 -8.16 -17.74
C ILE A 35 18.10 -9.63 -17.31
N GLY A 36 16.96 -10.31 -17.32
CA GLY A 36 16.83 -11.70 -16.87
C GLY A 36 15.88 -12.49 -17.76
N ILE A 37 15.96 -13.83 -17.67
CA ILE A 37 15.24 -14.80 -18.54
C ILE A 37 13.71 -14.64 -18.45
N ARG A 38 13.19 -14.15 -17.31
CA ARG A 38 11.76 -13.88 -17.09
C ARG A 38 11.32 -12.44 -17.42
N LYS A 39 12.20 -11.58 -17.92
CA LYS A 39 11.91 -10.13 -18.07
C LYS A 39 11.67 -9.74 -19.52
N VAL A 40 10.59 -9.00 -19.75
CA VAL A 40 10.16 -8.51 -21.07
C VAL A 40 11.02 -7.34 -21.58
N HIS A 41 11.77 -6.70 -20.68
CA HIS A 41 12.55 -5.49 -20.99
C HIS A 41 13.97 -5.83 -21.46
N ASN A 42 14.35 -5.29 -22.62
CA ASN A 42 15.70 -5.42 -23.20
C ASN A 42 16.70 -4.35 -22.70
N ARG A 43 16.31 -3.52 -21.73
CA ARG A 43 17.15 -2.47 -21.15
C ARG A 43 16.97 -2.43 -19.64
N PRO A 44 18.02 -2.08 -18.87
CA PRO A 44 17.90 -1.93 -17.42
C PRO A 44 16.88 -0.84 -17.07
N VAL A 45 15.88 -1.20 -16.26
CA VAL A 45 14.80 -0.31 -15.82
C VAL A 45 14.89 -0.05 -14.31
N PRO A 46 14.62 1.18 -13.83
CA PRO A 46 14.63 1.46 -12.39
C PRO A 46 13.65 0.58 -11.60
N ARG A 47 14.11 -0.04 -10.50
CA ARG A 47 13.27 -0.90 -9.61
C ARG A 47 12.38 -0.12 -8.64
N ILE A 48 12.59 1.19 -8.51
CA ILE A 48 11.96 2.01 -7.48
C ILE A 48 10.62 2.66 -7.90
N GLY A 49 9.88 2.03 -8.81
CA GLY A 49 8.60 2.57 -9.32
C GLY A 49 7.54 2.77 -8.24
N GLY A 50 7.52 1.91 -7.22
CA GLY A 50 6.60 2.02 -6.08
C GLY A 50 6.71 3.33 -5.31
N VAL A 51 7.88 4.00 -5.32
CA VAL A 51 8.08 5.34 -4.71
C VAL A 51 7.08 6.33 -5.29
N VAL A 52 6.83 6.29 -6.61
CA VAL A 52 5.92 7.21 -7.29
C VAL A 52 4.50 7.04 -6.74
N ILE A 53 4.04 5.80 -6.60
CA ILE A 53 2.70 5.46 -6.13
C ILE A 53 2.51 5.92 -4.69
N VAL A 54 3.46 5.58 -3.81
CA VAL A 54 3.38 5.93 -2.38
C VAL A 54 3.40 7.44 -2.19
N LEU A 55 4.31 8.17 -2.85
CA LEU A 55 4.37 9.63 -2.72
C LEU A 55 3.09 10.29 -3.25
N SER A 56 2.60 9.85 -4.41
CA SER A 56 1.40 10.43 -5.02
C SER A 56 0.14 10.17 -4.18
N ALA A 57 0.00 8.97 -3.60
CA ALA A 57 -1.12 8.66 -2.73
C ALA A 57 -1.03 9.39 -1.39
N LEU A 58 0.15 9.38 -0.75
CA LEU A 58 0.34 9.93 0.60
C LEU A 58 0.08 11.44 0.64
N VAL A 59 0.60 12.20 -0.33
CA VAL A 59 0.38 13.66 -0.40
C VAL A 59 -1.12 13.97 -0.48
N LEU A 60 -1.86 13.24 -1.31
CA LEU A 60 -3.28 13.51 -1.52
C LEU A 60 -4.17 13.01 -0.38
N ILE A 61 -3.83 11.88 0.25
CA ILE A 61 -4.52 11.39 1.45
C ILE A 61 -4.31 12.36 2.63
N LEU A 62 -3.08 12.85 2.82
CA LEU A 62 -2.80 13.85 3.84
C LEU A 62 -3.55 15.15 3.56
N ALA A 63 -3.55 15.64 2.30
CA ALA A 63 -4.32 16.82 1.93
C ALA A 63 -5.82 16.66 2.21
N ALA A 64 -6.37 15.46 1.98
CA ALA A 64 -7.78 15.16 2.24
C ALA A 64 -8.18 15.35 3.72
N LEU A 65 -7.28 15.12 4.68
CA LEU A 65 -7.52 15.33 6.12
C LEU A 65 -7.80 16.80 6.47
N PHE A 66 -7.30 17.74 5.66
CA PHE A 66 -7.44 19.18 5.89
C PHE A 66 -8.60 19.81 5.11
N LEU A 67 -9.33 19.02 4.31
CA LEU A 67 -10.48 19.54 3.56
C LEU A 67 -11.67 19.81 4.46
N ASN A 68 -12.24 21.00 4.34
CA ASN A 68 -13.51 21.37 5.00
C ASN A 68 -14.72 20.92 4.16
N ASN A 69 -14.83 19.62 3.94
CA ASN A 69 -15.97 18.99 3.26
C ASN A 69 -16.31 17.63 3.91
N GLY A 70 -17.34 16.94 3.41
CA GLY A 70 -17.77 15.64 3.94
C GLY A 70 -16.69 14.55 3.91
N VAL A 71 -15.77 14.59 2.93
CA VAL A 71 -14.65 13.63 2.85
C VAL A 71 -13.63 13.89 3.94
N GLY A 72 -13.20 15.15 4.10
CA GLY A 72 -12.26 15.50 5.17
C GLY A 72 -12.87 15.31 6.56
N LEU A 73 -14.19 15.50 6.72
CA LEU A 73 -14.89 15.13 7.96
C LEU A 73 -14.85 13.61 8.21
N ALA A 74 -15.14 12.78 7.21
CA ALA A 74 -15.09 11.33 7.33
C ALA A 74 -13.67 10.84 7.71
N PHE A 75 -12.64 11.35 7.05
CA PHE A 75 -11.24 11.01 7.35
C PHE A 75 -10.83 11.44 8.77
N ARG A 76 -11.33 12.59 9.26
CA ARG A 76 -11.10 13.04 10.64
C ARG A 76 -11.82 12.18 11.68
N ASN A 77 -13.01 11.66 11.36
CA ASN A 77 -13.76 10.77 12.25
C ASN A 77 -13.04 9.42 12.45
N VAL A 78 -12.35 8.92 11.43
CA VAL A 78 -11.54 7.69 11.50
C VAL A 78 -10.04 7.98 11.50
N ARG A 79 -9.62 9.10 12.11
CA ARG A 79 -8.23 9.58 12.06
C ARG A 79 -7.23 8.55 12.57
N LEU A 80 -7.57 7.82 13.64
CA LEU A 80 -6.69 6.79 14.20
C LEU A 80 -6.44 5.68 13.17
N GLN A 81 -7.50 5.19 12.53
CA GLN A 81 -7.43 4.17 11.48
C GLN A 81 -6.63 4.67 10.28
N VAL A 82 -6.85 5.91 9.84
CA VAL A 82 -6.10 6.51 8.73
C VAL A 82 -4.60 6.60 9.05
N ILE A 83 -4.24 7.04 10.26
CA ILE A 83 -2.84 7.11 10.71
C ILE A 83 -2.22 5.72 10.76
N ALA A 84 -2.91 4.73 11.35
CA ALA A 84 -2.43 3.36 11.42
C ALA A 84 -2.22 2.75 10.03
N LEU A 85 -3.16 2.98 9.11
CA LEU A 85 -3.07 2.55 7.73
C LEU A 85 -1.87 3.18 7.02
N LEU A 86 -1.67 4.49 7.14
CA LEU A 86 -0.54 5.18 6.51
C LEU A 86 0.80 4.74 7.10
N ALA A 87 0.90 4.66 8.43
CA ALA A 87 2.13 4.26 9.10
C ALA A 87 2.55 2.84 8.72
N THR A 88 1.62 1.88 8.77
CA THR A 88 1.89 0.49 8.36
C THR A 88 2.16 0.38 6.86
N SER A 89 1.48 1.14 6.01
CA SER A 89 1.77 1.19 4.57
C SER A 89 3.18 1.70 4.28
N ILE A 90 3.67 2.69 5.02
CA ILE A 90 5.06 3.18 4.90
C ILE A 90 6.05 2.09 5.33
N VAL A 91 5.80 1.39 6.44
CA VAL A 91 6.66 0.29 6.90
C VAL A 91 6.71 -0.84 5.86
N MET A 92 5.55 -1.20 5.31
CA MET A 92 5.42 -2.21 4.26
C MET A 92 6.15 -1.80 2.98
N PHE A 93 6.01 -0.54 2.57
CA PHE A 93 6.72 0.03 1.43
C PHE A 93 8.23 0.01 1.63
N ILE A 94 8.73 0.47 2.79
CA ILE A 94 10.16 0.43 3.11
C ILE A 94 10.67 -1.02 3.10
N THR A 95 9.89 -1.97 3.62
CA THR A 95 10.25 -3.38 3.62
C THR A 95 10.36 -3.93 2.20
N GLY A 96 9.41 -3.60 1.31
CA GLY A 96 9.48 -3.96 -0.11
C GLY A 96 10.67 -3.32 -0.82
N LEU A 97 10.91 -2.04 -0.58
CA LEU A 97 12.05 -1.32 -1.15
C LEU A 97 13.40 -1.92 -0.67
N LEU A 98 13.50 -2.31 0.60
CA LEU A 98 14.68 -3.01 1.11
C LEU A 98 14.83 -4.40 0.49
N ASP A 99 13.73 -5.13 0.28
CA ASP A 99 13.75 -6.42 -0.42
C ASP A 99 14.31 -6.27 -1.84
N ASP A 100 13.91 -5.24 -2.58
CA ASP A 100 14.36 -4.97 -3.95
C ASP A 100 15.87 -4.64 -4.04
N ILE A 101 16.41 -4.00 -2.99
CA ILE A 101 17.80 -3.51 -2.95
C ILE A 101 18.76 -4.57 -2.39
N ILE A 102 18.41 -5.20 -1.26
CA ILE A 102 19.32 -6.10 -0.53
C ILE A 102 18.83 -7.56 -0.43
N GLY A 103 17.63 -7.89 -0.90
CA GLY A 103 17.08 -9.24 -0.86
C GLY A 103 16.80 -9.74 0.56
N LEU A 104 15.63 -9.40 1.10
CA LEU A 104 15.27 -9.77 2.47
C LEU A 104 14.87 -11.25 2.57
N ARG A 105 15.20 -11.87 3.71
CA ARG A 105 14.75 -13.23 4.03
C ARG A 105 13.22 -13.26 4.12
N ALA A 106 12.60 -14.30 3.56
CA ALA A 106 11.14 -14.48 3.58
C ALA A 106 10.54 -14.38 5.01
N ARG A 107 11.23 -14.93 6.02
CA ARG A 107 10.81 -14.85 7.43
C ARG A 107 10.73 -13.41 7.94
N THR A 108 11.67 -12.55 7.54
CA THR A 108 11.69 -11.13 7.94
C THR A 108 10.50 -10.40 7.33
N LYS A 109 10.23 -10.62 6.04
CA LYS A 109 9.07 -10.04 5.34
C LYS A 109 7.76 -10.46 5.99
N LEU A 110 7.61 -11.76 6.24
CA LEU A 110 6.43 -12.32 6.87
C LEU A 110 6.19 -11.73 8.27
N LEU A 111 7.24 -11.61 9.08
CA LEU A 111 7.14 -11.02 10.41
C LEU A 111 6.67 -9.56 10.36
N VAL A 112 7.22 -8.74 9.47
CA VAL A 112 6.79 -7.35 9.31
C VAL A 112 5.33 -7.26 8.84
N GLN A 113 4.92 -8.09 7.88
CA GLN A 113 3.54 -8.13 7.39
C GLN A 113 2.55 -8.52 8.51
N ILE A 114 2.89 -9.52 9.33
CA ILE A 114 2.07 -9.93 10.47
C ILE A 114 1.98 -8.80 11.50
N LEU A 115 3.10 -8.16 11.85
CA LEU A 115 3.09 -7.04 12.80
C LEU A 115 2.26 -5.87 12.28
N ALA A 116 2.39 -5.52 11.00
CA ALA A 116 1.56 -4.49 10.36
C ALA A 116 0.07 -4.83 10.43
N ALA A 117 -0.30 -6.08 10.13
CA ALA A 117 -1.69 -6.53 10.21
C ALA A 117 -2.23 -6.52 11.66
N VAL A 118 -1.42 -6.90 12.65
CA VAL A 118 -1.80 -6.83 14.07
C VAL A 118 -2.04 -5.39 14.50
N VAL A 119 -1.18 -4.45 14.10
CA VAL A 119 -1.37 -3.01 14.39
C VAL A 119 -2.69 -2.52 13.78
N LEU A 120 -2.99 -2.88 12.53
CA LEU A 120 -4.26 -2.53 11.88
C LEU A 120 -5.47 -3.08 12.62
N CYS A 121 -5.44 -4.37 13.01
CA CYS A 121 -6.50 -5.00 13.79
C CYS A 121 -6.71 -4.30 15.14
N SER A 122 -5.63 -3.92 15.82
CA SER A 122 -5.70 -3.19 17.10
C SER A 122 -6.34 -1.80 16.99
N CYS A 123 -6.31 -1.20 15.80
CA CYS A 123 -6.99 0.06 15.50
C CYS A 123 -8.43 -0.13 14.99
N GLY A 124 -8.95 -1.37 15.00
CA GLY A 124 -10.30 -1.70 14.53
C GLY A 124 -10.40 -1.89 13.01
N ILE A 125 -9.27 -1.94 12.29
CA ILE A 125 -9.25 -2.28 10.86
C ILE A 125 -9.19 -3.79 10.75
N GLN A 126 -10.36 -4.41 10.67
CA GLN A 126 -10.51 -5.86 10.60
C GLN A 126 -11.71 -6.26 9.74
N ILE A 127 -11.62 -7.44 9.14
CA ILE A 127 -12.74 -8.12 8.50
C ILE A 127 -13.60 -8.71 9.63
N SER A 128 -14.63 -7.97 10.05
CA SER A 128 -15.49 -8.34 11.19
C SER A 128 -16.66 -9.24 10.82
N SER A 129 -17.10 -9.18 9.57
CA SER A 129 -18.24 -9.94 9.08
C SER A 129 -18.15 -10.17 7.58
N PHE A 130 -18.97 -11.10 7.09
CA PHE A 130 -19.18 -11.37 5.68
C PHE A 130 -20.68 -11.47 5.40
N ALA A 131 -21.17 -10.63 4.50
CA ALA A 131 -22.56 -10.61 4.09
C ALA A 131 -22.82 -11.57 2.92
N LEU A 132 -23.75 -12.51 3.09
CA LEU A 132 -24.30 -13.36 2.04
C LEU A 132 -25.58 -12.73 1.48
N GLY A 133 -25.38 -11.76 0.58
CA GLY A 133 -26.48 -10.92 0.09
C GLY A 133 -27.12 -10.11 1.22
N ASP A 134 -28.38 -9.73 1.03
CA ASP A 134 -29.12 -8.94 2.02
C ASP A 134 -29.75 -9.80 3.14
N TRP A 135 -29.64 -11.12 3.03
CA TRP A 135 -30.42 -12.06 3.85
C TRP A 135 -29.68 -12.56 5.08
N TYR A 136 -28.35 -12.56 5.07
CA TYR A 136 -27.57 -13.15 6.16
C TYR A 136 -26.17 -12.56 6.27
N THR A 137 -25.77 -12.22 7.50
CA THR A 137 -24.43 -11.72 7.82
C THR A 137 -23.75 -12.67 8.80
N VAL A 138 -22.61 -13.24 8.40
CA VAL A 138 -21.77 -14.04 9.27
C VAL A 138 -20.83 -13.10 10.01
N GLU A 139 -20.95 -13.01 11.33
CA GLU A 139 -19.99 -12.28 12.16
C GLU A 139 -18.85 -13.21 12.60
N PHE A 140 -17.61 -12.74 12.47
CA PHE A 140 -16.44 -13.56 12.76
C PHE A 140 -15.99 -13.47 14.22
N GLY A 141 -16.40 -12.44 14.97
CA GLY A 141 -16.01 -12.26 16.37
C GLY A 141 -14.49 -12.33 16.55
N LEU A 142 -14.02 -13.27 17.38
CA LEU A 142 -12.59 -13.49 17.62
C LEU A 142 -11.81 -13.96 16.39
N LEU A 143 -12.47 -14.60 15.41
CA LEU A 143 -11.83 -15.02 14.15
C LEU A 143 -11.52 -13.85 13.22
N SER A 144 -12.04 -12.64 13.50
CA SER A 144 -11.77 -11.45 12.68
C SER A 144 -10.28 -11.16 12.55
N TRP A 145 -9.51 -11.33 13.64
CA TRP A 145 -8.06 -11.09 13.66
C TRP A 145 -7.28 -12.06 12.77
N PRO A 146 -7.35 -13.40 12.97
CA PRO A 146 -6.62 -14.32 12.12
C PRO A 146 -7.05 -14.23 10.65
N ILE A 147 -8.33 -13.99 10.36
CA ILE A 147 -8.82 -13.80 8.99
C ILE A 147 -8.20 -12.55 8.37
N THR A 148 -8.18 -11.42 9.09
CA THR A 148 -7.61 -10.17 8.60
C THR A 148 -6.10 -10.28 8.39
N ILE A 149 -5.39 -10.89 9.34
CA ILE A 149 -3.94 -11.11 9.23
C ILE A 149 -3.63 -11.99 8.02
N PHE A 150 -4.34 -13.11 7.87
CA PHE A 150 -4.19 -13.98 6.72
C PHE A 150 -4.48 -13.25 5.40
N TRP A 151 -5.54 -12.44 5.36
CA TRP A 151 -5.89 -11.65 4.19
C TRP A 151 -4.80 -10.65 3.79
N ILE A 152 -4.33 -9.83 4.75
CA ILE A 152 -3.31 -8.80 4.50
C ILE A 152 -1.99 -9.45 4.06
N VAL A 153 -1.53 -10.48 4.78
CA VAL A 153 -0.31 -11.21 4.43
C VAL A 153 -0.48 -11.91 3.07
N GLY A 154 -1.60 -12.58 2.87
CA GLY A 154 -1.93 -13.34 1.67
C GLY A 154 -1.95 -12.47 0.42
N ILE A 155 -2.71 -11.37 0.42
CA ILE A 155 -2.81 -10.49 -0.75
C ILE A 155 -1.48 -9.80 -1.06
N THR A 156 -0.72 -9.40 -0.02
CA THR A 156 0.60 -8.79 -0.21
C THR A 156 1.56 -9.75 -0.90
N ASN A 157 1.63 -11.00 -0.45
CA ASN A 157 2.51 -12.00 -1.07
C ASN A 157 2.00 -12.42 -2.45
N ALA A 158 0.68 -12.53 -2.65
CA ALA A 158 0.09 -12.88 -3.94
C ALA A 158 0.44 -11.86 -5.02
N VAL A 159 0.29 -10.55 -4.73
CA VAL A 159 0.66 -9.49 -5.67
C VAL A 159 2.17 -9.52 -5.95
N ASN A 160 3.01 -9.65 -4.92
CA ASN A 160 4.46 -9.73 -5.08
C ASN A 160 4.93 -10.93 -5.93
N LEU A 161 4.22 -12.06 -5.85
CA LEU A 161 4.54 -13.27 -6.62
C LEU A 161 4.07 -13.22 -8.08
N ILE A 162 3.06 -12.41 -8.39
CA ILE A 162 2.54 -12.26 -9.76
C ILE A 162 3.32 -11.18 -10.52
N ASP A 163 3.77 -10.13 -9.83
CA ASP A 163 4.51 -9.01 -10.43
C ASP A 163 6.01 -9.33 -10.68
N GLY A 164 6.61 -10.22 -9.88
CA GLY A 164 8.02 -10.63 -9.95
C GLY A 164 8.32 -11.82 -10.85
#